data_AF-A0AAV9RP00-F1
#
_entry.id   AF-A0AAV9RP00-F1
#
_cell.length_a   1.000
_cell.length_b   1.000
_cell.length_c   1.000
_cell.angle_alpha   90.00
_cell.angle_beta   90.00
_cell.angle_gamma   90.00
#
_symmetry.space_group_name_H-M   'P 1'
#
loop_
_entity.id
_entity.type
_entity.pdbx_description
1 polymer ?
#
loop_
_entity_poly.entity_id
_entity_poly.type
_entity_poly.pdbx_seq_one_letter_code
_entity_poly.pdbx_strand_id
1 'polypeptide(L)'
;MDRLNWVSSATKITMFVIWVLFCLGSTTAAVSRKAVPPPHDVVINQSQLSWNSTAKNVTFTVEYRSFSSDWTPIQACSNTPLTSCDFGLGRAEAEYGCVQVRVAARRNGETSESVEACSREGDPCTPNVTLTAAPGSLTVNLKRDHDLDKEHASNLKHRIYLGKKGGNLELYKDSISSEFIDGLEVGQQYCVTVAFVLHWEPLGPASCVQCETIPGFSGSKQTQIIVVSVVISGIFLLVGITYIHLFKSRKIKQLLQPPCTIPSFFQEPLSDRNRPFLAVSPTEEPYEVVCGLTPR
;
A
#
# COMPACT_ATOMS: atom_id res chain seq x y z
N MET A 1 10.22 -1.32 89.00
CA MET A 1 10.03 -1.09 87.56
C MET A 1 8.98 -2.08 87.05
N ASP A 2 8.34 -1.84 85.92
CA ASP A 2 7.31 -2.72 85.29
C ASP A 2 5.83 -2.43 85.60
N ARG A 3 5.41 -1.16 85.46
CA ARG A 3 3.97 -0.84 85.31
C ARG A 3 3.62 0.23 84.27
N LEU A 4 4.60 0.70 83.49
CA LEU A 4 4.41 1.76 82.48
C LEU A 4 4.46 1.28 81.02
N ASN A 5 4.89 0.05 80.75
CA ASN A 5 5.03 -0.45 79.37
C ASN A 5 3.79 -1.20 78.84
N TRP A 6 2.77 -1.46 79.67
CA TRP A 6 1.61 -2.25 79.25
C TRP A 6 0.51 -1.41 78.57
N VAL A 7 0.36 -0.15 78.97
CA VAL A 7 -0.72 0.75 78.47
C VAL A 7 -0.46 1.25 77.05
N SER A 8 0.81 1.27 76.61
CA SER A 8 1.22 1.70 75.25
C SER A 8 1.01 0.63 74.17
N SER A 9 0.99 -0.65 74.55
CA SER A 9 0.84 -1.77 73.60
C SER A 9 -0.63 -2.05 73.26
N ALA A 10 -1.52 -1.96 74.26
CA ALA A 10 -2.95 -2.24 74.09
C ALA A 10 -3.68 -1.22 73.17
N THR A 11 -3.25 0.05 73.20
CA THR A 11 -3.78 1.13 72.35
C THR A 11 -3.35 1.02 70.88
N LYS A 12 -2.15 0.50 70.63
CA LYS A 12 -1.65 0.27 69.26
C LYS A 12 -2.36 -0.90 68.57
N ILE A 13 -2.65 -1.97 69.31
CA ILE A 13 -3.31 -3.17 68.77
C ILE A 13 -4.79 -2.88 68.46
N THR A 14 -5.49 -2.15 69.33
CA THR A 14 -6.90 -1.76 69.08
C THR A 14 -7.03 -0.83 67.88
N MET A 15 -6.10 0.10 67.68
CA MET A 15 -6.08 0.97 66.51
C MET A 15 -5.80 0.20 65.20
N PHE A 16 -4.93 -0.81 65.25
CA PHE A 16 -4.61 -1.65 64.09
C PHE A 16 -5.79 -2.55 63.68
N VAL A 17 -6.52 -3.12 64.65
CA VAL A 17 -7.70 -3.97 64.37
C VAL A 17 -8.85 -3.15 63.79
N ILE A 18 -9.06 -1.91 64.26
CA ILE A 18 -10.06 -0.99 63.70
C ILE A 18 -9.70 -0.58 62.27
N TRP A 19 -8.41 -0.37 61.98
CA TRP A 19 -7.95 -0.03 60.63
C TRP A 19 -8.11 -1.22 59.65
N VAL A 20 -7.83 -2.44 60.08
CA VAL A 20 -8.04 -3.66 59.27
C VAL A 20 -9.53 -3.91 59.01
N LEU A 21 -10.40 -3.68 60.00
CA LEU A 21 -11.85 -3.81 59.82
C LEU A 21 -12.43 -2.73 58.90
N PHE A 22 -11.86 -1.52 58.88
CA PHE A 22 -12.27 -0.45 57.95
C PHE A 22 -11.86 -0.75 56.50
N CYS A 23 -10.74 -1.45 56.29
CA CYS A 23 -10.29 -1.90 54.97
C CYS A 23 -11.15 -3.04 54.40
N LEU A 24 -11.81 -3.84 55.25
CA LEU A 24 -12.67 -4.96 54.83
C LEU A 24 -14.13 -4.55 54.53
N GLY A 25 -14.55 -3.34 54.93
CA GLY A 25 -15.95 -2.87 54.80
C GLY A 25 -16.28 -2.03 53.57
N SER A 26 -15.32 -1.77 52.68
CA SER A 26 -15.47 -0.78 51.60
C SER A 26 -15.51 -1.38 50.21
N THR A 27 -16.32 -2.43 49.98
CA THR A 27 -16.67 -2.83 48.60
C THR A 27 -17.82 -1.97 48.11
N THR A 28 -17.49 -0.74 47.69
CA THR A 28 -18.41 0.00 46.83
C THR A 28 -18.52 -0.78 45.52
N ALA A 29 -19.70 -1.33 45.25
CA ALA A 29 -20.02 -1.86 43.95
C ALA A 29 -19.91 -0.70 42.95
N ALA A 30 -18.82 -0.64 42.19
CA ALA A 30 -18.69 0.26 41.07
C ALA A 30 -19.82 -0.09 40.08
N VAL A 31 -20.86 0.75 40.05
CA VAL A 31 -21.89 0.69 39.02
C VAL A 31 -21.17 0.99 37.71
N SER A 32 -20.87 -0.07 36.94
CA SER A 32 -20.38 0.06 35.57
C SER A 32 -21.49 0.70 34.75
N ARG A 33 -21.41 2.02 34.58
CA ARG A 33 -22.32 2.75 33.69
C ARG A 33 -21.98 2.32 32.28
N LYS A 34 -22.96 1.72 31.60
CA LYS A 34 -22.81 1.27 30.23
C LYS A 34 -22.60 2.49 29.32
N ALA A 35 -21.38 2.64 28.81
CA ALA A 35 -21.00 3.73 27.92
C ALA A 35 -22.00 3.87 26.75
N VAL A 36 -22.30 5.10 26.37
CA VAL A 36 -23.18 5.40 25.23
C VAL A 36 -22.46 4.97 23.96
N PRO A 37 -23.04 4.06 23.15
CA PRO A 37 -22.40 3.64 21.92
C PRO A 37 -22.36 4.81 20.93
N PRO A 38 -21.24 5.02 20.22
CA PRO A 38 -21.12 6.10 19.27
C PRO A 38 -22.06 5.89 18.06
N PRO A 39 -22.45 6.98 17.37
CA PRO A 39 -23.06 6.89 16.05
C PRO A 39 -22.17 6.12 15.06
N HIS A 40 -22.76 5.54 14.02
CA HIS A 40 -22.04 4.86 12.94
C HIS A 40 -22.66 5.22 11.59
N ASP A 41 -21.98 4.88 10.50
CA ASP A 41 -22.37 5.26 9.14
C ASP A 41 -22.61 6.78 9.00
N VAL A 42 -21.72 7.58 9.60
CA VAL A 42 -21.79 9.04 9.56
C VAL A 42 -21.31 9.54 8.20
N VAL A 43 -22.24 9.99 7.36
CA VAL A 43 -21.97 10.34 5.96
C VAL A 43 -22.55 11.70 5.61
N ILE A 44 -21.79 12.46 4.84
CA ILE A 44 -22.21 13.70 4.21
C ILE A 44 -22.69 13.41 2.79
N ASN A 45 -23.84 13.97 2.46
CA ASN A 45 -24.32 14.10 1.08
C ASN A 45 -24.64 15.57 0.83
N GLN A 46 -23.77 16.26 0.09
CA GLN A 46 -23.85 17.70 -0.15
C GLN A 46 -23.81 18.51 1.16
N SER A 47 -24.92 19.10 1.60
CA SER A 47 -25.03 19.86 2.86
C SER A 47 -25.79 19.12 3.96
N GLN A 48 -26.14 17.85 3.74
CA GLN A 48 -26.88 17.03 4.69
C GLN A 48 -26.00 15.96 5.31
N LEU A 49 -25.88 16.00 6.62
CA LEU A 49 -25.26 14.97 7.43
C LEU A 49 -26.31 13.93 7.82
N SER A 50 -25.98 12.64 7.70
CA SER A 50 -26.83 11.53 8.14
C SER A 50 -26.01 10.50 8.91
N TRP A 51 -26.61 9.83 9.89
CA TRP A 51 -25.97 8.79 10.68
C TRP A 51 -26.96 7.74 11.18
N ASN A 52 -26.44 6.58 11.57
CA ASN A 52 -27.18 5.53 12.23
C ASN A 52 -26.83 5.46 13.73
N SER A 53 -27.75 4.94 14.52
CA SER A 53 -27.51 4.72 15.95
C SER A 53 -28.20 3.44 16.44
N THR A 54 -27.46 2.65 17.22
CA THR A 54 -28.01 1.51 17.98
C THR A 54 -28.54 1.94 19.35
N ALA A 55 -28.29 3.18 19.75
CA ALA A 55 -28.64 3.70 21.06
C ALA A 55 -30.12 4.14 21.08
N LYS A 56 -30.89 3.63 22.04
CA LYS A 56 -32.27 4.08 22.29
C LYS A 56 -32.28 5.29 23.23
N ASN A 57 -33.27 6.17 23.07
CA ASN A 57 -33.49 7.35 23.92
C ASN A 57 -32.21 8.19 24.10
N VAL A 58 -31.56 8.51 22.98
CA VAL A 58 -30.40 9.41 22.94
C VAL A 58 -30.75 10.66 22.17
N THR A 59 -30.05 11.73 22.49
CA THR A 59 -29.99 12.93 21.66
C THR A 59 -28.63 13.01 21.02
N PHE A 60 -28.52 13.74 19.91
CA PHE A 60 -27.29 13.93 19.17
C PHE A 60 -26.90 15.40 19.19
N THR A 61 -25.60 15.63 19.17
CA THR A 61 -25.03 16.96 18.98
C THR A 61 -24.10 16.89 17.79
N VAL A 62 -24.37 17.75 16.81
CA VAL A 62 -23.52 17.91 15.63
C VAL A 62 -22.65 19.13 15.81
N GLU A 63 -21.36 18.97 15.58
CA GLU A 63 -20.36 20.02 15.63
C GLU A 63 -19.67 20.14 14.29
N TYR A 64 -19.28 21.36 13.93
CA TYR A 64 -18.49 21.64 12.74
C TYR A 64 -17.22 22.40 13.10
N ARG A 65 -16.25 22.31 12.21
CA ARG A 65 -14.96 22.97 12.32
C ARG A 65 -14.55 23.49 10.95
N SER A 66 -14.25 24.78 10.88
CA SER A 66 -13.60 25.40 9.73
C SER A 66 -12.09 25.19 9.84
N PHE A 67 -11.36 25.42 8.75
CA PHE A 67 -9.90 25.30 8.69
C PHE A 67 -9.19 25.85 9.96
N SER A 68 -8.47 24.99 10.68
CA SER A 68 -7.73 25.32 11.92
C SER A 68 -8.56 25.93 13.08
N SER A 69 -9.90 25.91 13.02
CA SER A 69 -10.77 26.44 14.09
C SER A 69 -11.02 25.41 15.19
N ASP A 70 -11.64 25.83 16.29
CA ASP A 70 -12.22 24.90 17.27
C ASP A 70 -13.53 24.29 16.74
N TRP A 71 -13.92 23.16 17.34
CA TRP A 71 -15.22 22.54 17.10
C TRP A 71 -16.34 23.39 17.70
N THR A 72 -17.35 23.69 16.90
CA THR A 72 -18.48 24.54 17.28
C THR A 72 -19.81 23.82 17.03
N PRO A 73 -20.76 23.88 17.98
CA PRO A 73 -22.04 23.19 17.83
C PRO A 73 -22.94 23.89 16.83
N ILE A 74 -23.55 23.11 15.94
CA ILE A 74 -24.61 23.59 15.05
C ILE A 74 -25.88 23.73 15.89
N GLN A 75 -26.34 24.97 16.12
CA GLN A 75 -27.47 25.25 17.02
C GLN A 75 -28.74 24.48 16.63
N ALA A 76 -29.04 24.36 15.33
CA ALA A 76 -30.19 23.62 14.82
C ALA A 76 -30.13 22.10 15.11
N CYS A 77 -28.94 21.56 15.37
CA CYS A 77 -28.67 20.14 15.56
C CYS A 77 -28.02 19.84 16.92
N SER A 78 -28.20 20.74 17.89
CA SER A 78 -27.75 20.56 19.27
C SER A 78 -28.83 19.85 20.08
N ASN A 79 -28.49 18.72 20.71
CA ASN A 79 -29.43 17.86 21.44
C ASN A 79 -30.67 17.43 20.62
N THR A 80 -30.49 17.16 19.33
CA THR A 80 -31.59 16.72 18.46
C THR A 80 -31.86 15.22 18.60
N PRO A 81 -33.14 14.76 18.56
CA PRO A 81 -33.46 13.34 18.47
C PRO A 81 -33.35 12.79 17.05
N LEU A 82 -33.17 13.67 16.05
CA LEU A 82 -33.08 13.31 14.64
C LEU A 82 -31.75 12.64 14.34
N THR A 83 -31.73 11.83 13.27
CA THR A 83 -30.53 11.14 12.77
C THR A 83 -29.98 11.77 11.49
N SER A 84 -30.35 13.03 11.25
CA SER A 84 -29.85 13.85 10.17
C SER A 84 -29.78 15.32 10.60
N CYS A 85 -28.91 16.08 9.94
CA CYS A 85 -28.69 17.50 10.21
C CYS A 85 -28.31 18.23 8.92
N ASP A 86 -28.92 19.39 8.70
CA ASP A 86 -28.45 20.33 7.68
C ASP A 86 -27.42 21.27 8.30
N PHE A 87 -26.24 21.33 7.69
CA PHE A 87 -25.11 22.15 8.14
C PHE A 87 -24.73 23.23 7.12
N GLY A 88 -25.60 23.53 6.16
CA GLY A 88 -25.33 24.50 5.08
C GLY A 88 -24.89 25.89 5.58
N LEU A 89 -25.42 26.36 6.71
CA LEU A 89 -24.98 27.62 7.34
C LEU A 89 -23.51 27.57 7.77
N GLY A 90 -23.10 26.50 8.45
CA GLY A 90 -21.71 26.34 8.89
C GLY A 90 -20.75 26.26 7.71
N ARG A 91 -21.18 25.70 6.58
CA ARG A 91 -20.41 25.68 5.33
C ARG A 91 -20.30 27.06 4.68
N ALA A 92 -21.36 27.86 4.70
CA ALA A 92 -21.38 29.20 4.10
C ALA A 92 -20.47 30.19 4.84
N GLU A 93 -20.29 30.01 6.15
CA GLU A 93 -19.44 30.86 7.00
C GLU A 93 -17.97 30.40 7.04
N ALA A 94 -17.66 29.24 6.47
CA ALA A 94 -16.35 28.62 6.58
C ALA A 94 -15.31 29.22 5.63
N GLU A 95 -14.07 29.22 6.08
CA GLU A 95 -12.91 29.53 5.24
C GLU A 95 -12.84 28.49 4.11
N TYR A 96 -12.70 28.96 2.86
CA TYR A 96 -12.72 28.14 1.64
C TYR A 96 -14.04 27.37 1.39
N GLY A 97 -15.10 27.67 2.15
CA GLY A 97 -16.40 27.01 2.02
C GLY A 97 -16.39 25.52 2.38
N CYS A 98 -15.38 25.07 3.15
CA CYS A 98 -15.17 23.68 3.52
C CYS A 98 -15.15 23.50 5.04
N VAL A 99 -15.92 22.53 5.53
CA VAL A 99 -16.02 22.22 6.96
C VAL A 99 -15.86 20.73 7.23
N GLN A 100 -15.21 20.42 8.34
CA GLN A 100 -15.31 19.10 8.95
C GLN A 100 -16.54 19.08 9.86
N VAL A 101 -17.21 17.94 9.89
CA VAL A 101 -18.43 17.76 10.69
C VAL A 101 -18.30 16.46 11.48
N ARG A 102 -18.73 16.48 12.75
CA ARG A 102 -18.77 15.29 13.59
C ARG A 102 -20.04 15.23 14.40
N VAL A 103 -20.41 14.03 14.84
CA VAL A 103 -21.60 13.80 15.66
C VAL A 103 -21.28 12.94 16.87
N ALA A 104 -21.87 13.28 18.01
CA ALA A 104 -21.82 12.49 19.22
C ALA A 104 -23.22 12.22 19.76
N ALA A 105 -23.42 11.05 20.35
CA ALA A 105 -24.65 10.69 21.04
C ALA A 105 -24.56 11.05 22.53
N ARG A 106 -25.67 11.49 23.12
CA ARG A 106 -25.77 11.87 24.52
C ARG A 106 -26.93 11.17 25.20
N ARG A 107 -26.70 10.68 26.43
CA ARG A 107 -27.71 10.07 27.29
C ARG A 107 -27.42 10.41 28.75
N ASN A 108 -28.41 10.94 29.46
CA ASN A 108 -28.33 11.16 30.92
C ASN A 108 -27.05 11.91 31.37
N GLY A 109 -26.58 12.87 30.58
CA GLY A 109 -25.37 13.64 30.85
C GLY A 109 -24.06 13.03 30.34
N GLU A 110 -24.07 11.77 29.89
CA GLU A 110 -22.92 11.10 29.29
C GLU A 110 -22.92 11.27 27.77
N THR A 111 -21.75 11.55 27.20
CA THR A 111 -21.56 11.71 25.75
C THR A 111 -20.70 10.56 25.24
N SER A 112 -21.03 10.02 24.06
CA SER A 112 -20.22 9.03 23.36
C SER A 112 -18.94 9.65 22.81
N GLU A 113 -18.06 8.81 22.26
CA GLU A 113 -17.05 9.28 21.33
C GLU A 113 -17.70 10.02 20.15
N SER A 114 -17.05 11.07 19.67
CA SER A 114 -17.50 11.83 18.50
C SER A 114 -16.98 11.17 17.23
N VAL A 115 -17.85 11.02 16.25
CA VAL A 115 -17.50 10.38 14.97
C VAL A 115 -17.50 11.43 13.88
N GLU A 116 -16.34 11.65 13.28
CA GLU A 116 -16.19 12.53 12.12
C GLU A 116 -16.88 11.92 10.90
N ALA A 117 -17.53 12.78 10.12
CA ALA A 117 -18.22 12.38 8.93
C ALA A 117 -17.26 12.22 7.75
N CYS A 118 -17.52 11.20 6.94
CA CYS A 118 -16.92 11.10 5.62
C CYS A 118 -17.88 11.59 4.54
N SER A 119 -17.37 11.97 3.39
CA SER A 119 -18.21 12.29 2.23
C SER A 119 -18.04 11.27 1.12
N ARG A 120 -19.13 11.05 0.38
CA ARG A 120 -19.14 10.24 -0.84
C ARG A 120 -18.84 11.13 -2.05
N GLU A 121 -18.56 10.51 -3.20
CA GLU A 121 -18.20 11.21 -4.43
C GLU A 121 -19.15 12.38 -4.74
N GLY A 122 -18.57 13.53 -5.10
CA GLY A 122 -19.31 14.71 -5.57
C GLY A 122 -19.37 15.88 -4.60
N ASP A 123 -18.84 15.76 -3.38
CA ASP A 123 -18.65 16.92 -2.50
C ASP A 123 -17.41 17.74 -2.91
N PRO A 124 -17.51 19.08 -3.07
CA PRO A 124 -16.40 19.91 -3.53
C PRO A 124 -15.25 20.01 -2.51
N CYS A 125 -15.51 19.67 -1.25
CA CYS A 125 -14.54 19.72 -0.15
C CYS A 125 -13.98 18.34 0.20
N THR A 126 -14.23 17.32 -0.62
CA THR A 126 -13.74 15.97 -0.41
C THR A 126 -12.99 15.46 -1.65
N PRO A 127 -11.82 14.81 -1.47
CA PRO A 127 -11.12 14.19 -2.58
C PRO A 127 -11.97 13.15 -3.30
N ASN A 128 -11.95 13.21 -4.63
CA ASN A 128 -12.51 12.14 -5.45
C ASN A 128 -11.43 11.09 -5.70
N VAL A 129 -11.68 9.87 -5.24
CA VAL A 129 -10.70 8.79 -5.17
C VAL A 129 -11.28 7.52 -5.75
N THR A 130 -10.49 6.85 -6.57
CA THR A 130 -10.79 5.49 -7.04
C THR A 130 -9.60 4.58 -6.79
N LEU A 131 -9.87 3.34 -6.41
CA LEU A 131 -8.84 2.34 -6.14
C LEU A 131 -8.70 1.39 -7.33
N THR A 132 -7.46 1.00 -7.64
CA THR A 132 -7.18 -0.02 -8.66
C THR A 132 -6.22 -1.04 -8.08
N ALA A 133 -6.74 -2.25 -7.81
CA ALA A 133 -5.96 -3.34 -7.27
C ALA A 133 -5.28 -4.14 -8.38
N ALA A 134 -4.02 -4.51 -8.15
CA ALA A 134 -3.24 -5.38 -9.01
C ALA A 134 -2.49 -6.41 -8.13
N PRO A 135 -1.94 -7.49 -8.71
CA PRO A 135 -1.24 -8.49 -7.91
C PRO A 135 -0.10 -7.87 -7.09
N GLY A 136 -0.22 -7.96 -5.77
CA GLY A 136 0.75 -7.41 -4.81
C GLY A 136 0.78 -5.88 -4.71
N SER A 137 -0.17 -5.16 -5.30
CA SER A 137 -0.16 -3.69 -5.31
C SER A 137 -1.56 -3.06 -5.38
N LEU A 138 -1.65 -1.80 -4.97
CA LEU A 138 -2.85 -0.99 -5.00
C LEU A 138 -2.49 0.41 -5.49
N THR A 139 -3.19 0.88 -6.52
CA THR A 139 -3.08 2.28 -6.97
C THR A 139 -4.22 3.09 -6.39
N VAL A 140 -3.89 4.18 -5.69
CA VAL A 140 -4.83 5.19 -5.23
C VAL A 140 -4.88 6.28 -6.30
N ASN A 141 -5.92 6.29 -7.12
CA ASN A 141 -6.09 7.28 -8.17
C ASN A 141 -6.73 8.53 -7.59
N LEU A 142 -6.01 9.65 -7.66
CA LEU A 142 -6.45 10.94 -7.16
C LEU A 142 -6.80 11.83 -8.34
N LYS A 143 -8.05 12.29 -8.39
CA LYS A 143 -8.50 13.21 -9.43
C LYS A 143 -8.19 14.65 -9.01
N ARG A 144 -7.38 15.36 -9.80
CA ARG A 144 -6.98 16.77 -9.57
C ARG A 144 -7.92 17.84 -10.14
N ASP A 145 -9.05 17.43 -10.70
CA ASP A 145 -10.00 18.37 -11.30
C ASP A 145 -10.96 18.87 -10.22
N HIS A 146 -10.41 19.57 -9.23
CA HIS A 146 -11.15 20.18 -8.13
C HIS A 146 -10.86 21.68 -8.10
N ASP A 147 -11.87 22.47 -7.72
CA ASP A 147 -11.72 23.94 -7.67
C ASP A 147 -10.68 24.38 -6.62
N LEU A 148 -10.54 23.61 -5.53
CA LEU A 148 -9.50 23.81 -4.52
C LEU A 148 -8.07 23.61 -5.07
N ASP A 149 -7.87 22.69 -6.01
CA ASP A 149 -6.56 22.49 -6.67
C ASP A 149 -6.18 23.71 -7.51
N LYS A 150 -7.16 24.38 -8.14
CA LYS A 150 -6.93 25.61 -8.92
C LYS A 150 -6.56 26.79 -8.01
N GLU A 151 -7.20 26.87 -6.84
CA GLU A 151 -6.99 27.96 -5.89
C GLU A 151 -5.66 27.84 -5.14
N HIS A 152 -5.28 26.62 -4.74
CA HIS A 152 -4.13 26.39 -3.84
C HIS A 152 -2.93 25.67 -4.47
N ALA A 153 -3.06 25.21 -5.72
CA ALA A 153 -2.00 24.56 -6.49
C ALA A 153 -1.24 23.50 -5.66
N SER A 154 0.09 23.61 -5.56
CA SER A 154 0.94 22.63 -4.86
C SER A 154 0.82 22.63 -3.33
N ASN A 155 0.11 23.59 -2.75
CA ASN A 155 -0.08 23.66 -1.30
C ASN A 155 -1.20 22.73 -0.82
N LEU A 156 -2.12 22.37 -1.71
CA LEU A 156 -3.13 21.35 -1.45
C LEU A 156 -2.53 19.97 -1.68
N LYS A 157 -2.56 19.14 -0.64
CA LYS A 157 -2.10 17.76 -0.68
C LYS A 157 -3.25 16.82 -0.35
N HIS A 158 -3.13 15.60 -0.85
CA HIS A 158 -3.96 14.47 -0.49
C HIS A 158 -3.25 13.66 0.58
N ARG A 159 -3.84 13.58 1.76
CA ARG A 159 -3.36 12.73 2.84
C ARG A 159 -4.02 11.37 2.74
N ILE A 160 -3.23 10.34 2.44
CA ILE A 160 -3.68 8.97 2.23
C ILE A 160 -3.46 8.17 3.51
N TYR A 161 -4.52 7.51 3.96
CA TYR A 161 -4.46 6.52 5.03
C TYR A 161 -4.74 5.13 4.47
N LEU A 162 -3.99 4.12 4.92
CA LEU A 162 -4.08 2.73 4.46
C LEU A 162 -4.15 1.79 5.66
N GLY A 163 -4.91 0.71 5.53
CA GLY A 163 -4.94 -0.36 6.52
C GLY A 163 -5.55 -1.65 5.97
N LYS A 164 -5.30 -2.78 6.64
CA LYS A 164 -6.02 -4.04 6.36
C LYS A 164 -7.46 -3.92 6.86
N LYS A 165 -8.41 -4.58 6.20
CA LYS A 165 -9.80 -4.60 6.65
C LYS A 165 -9.91 -5.15 8.07
N GLY A 166 -10.60 -4.41 8.94
CA GLY A 166 -10.73 -4.73 10.37
C GLY A 166 -9.55 -4.32 11.24
N GLY A 167 -8.48 -3.76 10.64
CA GLY A 167 -7.40 -3.08 11.34
C GLY A 167 -7.61 -1.57 11.38
N ASN A 168 -6.65 -0.87 11.99
CA ASN A 168 -6.61 0.59 12.00
C ASN A 168 -6.07 1.13 10.67
N LEU A 169 -6.59 2.28 10.27
CA LEU A 169 -6.08 3.06 9.14
C LEU A 169 -4.91 3.91 9.64
N GLU A 170 -3.74 3.72 9.07
CA GLU A 170 -2.53 4.46 9.43
C GLU A 170 -2.16 5.44 8.32
N LEU A 171 -1.53 6.56 8.70
CA LEU A 171 -1.03 7.54 7.74
C LEU A 171 0.01 6.88 6.84
N TYR A 172 -0.27 6.82 5.54
CA TYR A 172 0.66 6.30 4.54
C TYR A 172 1.54 7.43 3.99
N LYS A 173 0.91 8.45 3.39
CA LYS A 173 1.64 9.53 2.70
C LYS A 173 0.77 10.74 2.42
N ASP A 174 1.38 11.93 2.47
CA ASP A 174 0.83 13.15 1.88
C ASP A 174 1.37 13.30 0.45
N SER A 175 0.50 13.32 -0.55
CA SER A 175 0.88 13.42 -1.96
C SER A 175 0.05 14.44 -2.74
N ILE A 176 0.66 15.00 -3.78
CA ILE A 176 -0.04 15.86 -4.73
C ILE A 176 -0.65 15.06 -5.88
N SER A 177 -0.30 13.78 -6.08
CA SER A 177 -0.73 12.97 -7.24
C SER A 177 -1.10 11.56 -6.80
N SER A 178 -1.77 10.82 -7.69
CA SER A 178 -2.04 9.38 -7.52
C SER A 178 -0.81 8.64 -7.02
N GLU A 179 -1.03 7.70 -6.10
CA GLU A 179 0.03 6.94 -5.44
C GLU A 179 -0.07 5.45 -5.75
N PHE A 180 1.07 4.85 -6.01
CA PHE A 180 1.22 3.42 -6.22
C PHE A 180 1.79 2.78 -4.95
N ILE A 181 1.05 1.84 -4.38
CA ILE A 181 1.39 1.14 -3.15
C ILE A 181 1.74 -0.29 -3.52
N ASP A 182 2.98 -0.70 -3.27
CA ASP A 182 3.48 -2.04 -3.55
C ASP A 182 3.68 -2.87 -2.27
N GLY A 183 4.10 -4.13 -2.45
CA GLY A 183 4.40 -5.03 -1.33
C GLY A 183 3.18 -5.49 -0.55
N LEU A 184 1.98 -5.43 -1.14
CA LEU A 184 0.75 -5.84 -0.48
C LEU A 184 0.54 -7.35 -0.56
N GLU A 185 -0.11 -7.92 0.44
CA GLU A 185 -0.40 -9.36 0.49
C GLU A 185 -1.53 -9.73 -0.48
N VAL A 186 -1.29 -10.73 -1.31
CA VAL A 186 -2.29 -11.30 -2.22
C VAL A 186 -3.45 -11.93 -1.44
N GLY A 187 -4.68 -11.67 -1.90
CA GLY A 187 -5.91 -12.19 -1.30
C GLY A 187 -6.38 -11.42 -0.07
N GLN A 188 -5.60 -10.45 0.41
CA GLN A 188 -6.00 -9.58 1.50
C GLN A 188 -6.81 -8.38 1.01
N GLN A 189 -7.73 -7.91 1.85
CA GLN A 189 -8.51 -6.72 1.60
C GLN A 189 -7.89 -5.53 2.33
N TYR A 190 -7.54 -4.49 1.58
CA TYR A 190 -6.99 -3.24 2.09
C TYR A 190 -8.01 -2.13 1.92
N CYS A 191 -8.08 -1.25 2.91
CA CYS A 191 -8.99 -0.12 2.95
C CYS A 191 -8.19 1.18 2.94
N VAL A 192 -8.69 2.16 2.20
CA VAL A 192 -8.07 3.48 2.00
C VAL A 192 -9.10 4.57 2.28
N THR A 193 -8.65 5.64 2.91
CA THR A 193 -9.36 6.92 2.99
C THR A 193 -8.39 8.04 2.66
N VAL A 194 -8.90 9.11 2.06
CA VAL A 194 -8.08 10.26 1.64
C VAL A 194 -8.74 11.54 2.09
N ALA A 195 -7.95 12.45 2.66
CA ALA A 195 -8.40 13.79 3.04
C ALA A 195 -7.59 14.85 2.28
N PHE A 196 -8.20 16.02 2.04
CA PHE A 196 -7.44 17.19 1.64
C PHE A 196 -6.69 17.77 2.83
N VAL A 197 -5.48 18.26 2.58
CA VAL A 197 -4.64 18.90 3.56
C VAL A 197 -4.03 20.15 2.94
N LEU A 198 -4.21 21.28 3.62
CA LEU A 198 -3.64 22.57 3.24
C LEU A 198 -2.76 23.04 4.40
N HIS A 199 -1.48 23.33 4.14
CA HIS A 199 -0.51 23.71 5.18
C HIS A 199 -0.50 22.77 6.41
N TRP A 200 -0.61 21.46 6.17
CA TRP A 200 -0.62 20.38 7.18
C TRP A 200 -1.92 20.19 7.97
N GLU A 201 -2.87 21.13 7.84
CA GLU A 201 -4.20 21.05 8.44
C GLU A 201 -5.20 20.41 7.48
N PRO A 202 -6.09 19.53 7.98
CA PRO A 202 -7.13 18.94 7.14
C PRO A 202 -8.12 20.01 6.67
N LEU A 203 -8.52 19.90 5.41
CA LEU A 203 -9.50 20.77 4.78
C LEU A 203 -10.73 19.95 4.38
N GLY A 204 -11.88 20.26 4.97
CA GLY A 204 -13.12 19.55 4.69
C GLY A 204 -13.14 18.09 5.16
N PRO A 205 -14.21 17.34 4.80
CA PRO A 205 -14.36 15.95 5.21
C PRO A 205 -13.51 15.00 4.35
N ALA A 206 -13.03 13.92 4.97
CA ALA A 206 -12.32 12.85 4.28
C ALA A 206 -13.26 12.04 3.37
N SER A 207 -12.70 11.38 2.37
CA SER A 207 -13.44 10.41 1.56
C SER A 207 -13.90 9.24 2.43
N CYS A 208 -15.10 8.73 2.19
CA CYS A 208 -15.50 7.49 2.84
C CYS A 208 -14.54 6.36 2.52
N VAL A 209 -14.37 5.44 3.48
CA VAL A 209 -13.43 4.33 3.37
C VAL A 209 -13.81 3.44 2.18
N GLN A 210 -12.86 3.24 1.27
CA GLN A 210 -13.00 2.32 0.14
C GLN A 210 -12.07 1.13 0.35
N CYS A 211 -12.55 -0.08 0.10
CA CYS A 211 -11.77 -1.29 0.34
C CYS A 211 -11.69 -2.16 -0.91
N GLU A 212 -10.48 -2.57 -1.28
CA GLU A 212 -10.21 -3.44 -2.42
C GLU A 212 -9.46 -4.69 -2.01
N THR A 213 -9.78 -5.80 -2.69
CA THR A 213 -9.11 -7.09 -2.47
C THR A 213 -7.97 -7.22 -3.46
N ILE A 214 -6.76 -7.44 -2.96
CA ILE A 214 -5.57 -7.60 -3.80
C ILE A 214 -5.68 -8.92 -4.57
N PRO A 215 -5.81 -8.87 -5.90
CA PRO A 215 -5.99 -10.08 -6.69
C PRO A 215 -4.71 -10.92 -6.65
N GLY A 216 -4.87 -12.23 -6.79
CA GLY A 216 -3.73 -13.11 -7.03
C GLY A 216 -3.18 -12.94 -8.43
N PHE A 217 -1.93 -13.38 -8.64
CA PHE A 217 -1.39 -13.55 -9.97
C PHE A 217 -2.26 -14.59 -10.71
N SER A 218 -3.13 -14.10 -11.59
CA SER A 218 -3.92 -14.93 -12.51
C SER A 218 -3.10 -15.39 -13.73
N GLY A 219 -1.78 -15.16 -13.70
CA GLY A 219 -0.84 -15.99 -14.43
C GLY A 219 -0.87 -17.37 -13.79
N SER A 220 -1.81 -18.20 -14.23
CA SER A 220 -1.87 -19.61 -13.84
C SER A 220 -0.45 -20.15 -13.78
N LYS A 221 -0.08 -20.86 -12.71
CA LYS A 221 1.22 -21.56 -12.65
C LYS A 221 1.48 -22.34 -13.94
N GLN A 222 0.41 -22.80 -14.60
CA GLN A 222 0.40 -23.43 -15.91
C GLN A 222 0.93 -22.52 -17.03
N THR A 223 0.58 -21.23 -17.10
CA THR A 223 1.07 -20.31 -18.13
C THR A 223 2.56 -20.01 -17.96
N GLN A 224 3.05 -19.84 -16.73
CA GLN A 224 4.50 -19.71 -16.48
C GLN A 224 5.24 -21.01 -16.80
N ILE A 225 4.71 -22.17 -16.41
CA ILE A 225 5.29 -23.48 -16.74
C ILE A 225 5.32 -23.69 -18.26
N ILE A 226 4.26 -23.32 -18.98
CA ILE A 226 4.20 -23.43 -20.45
C ILE A 226 5.25 -22.52 -21.09
N VAL A 227 5.35 -21.26 -20.70
CA VAL A 227 6.35 -20.33 -21.27
C VAL A 227 7.77 -20.83 -21.00
N VAL A 228 8.07 -21.24 -19.77
CA VAL A 228 9.39 -21.79 -19.40
C VAL A 228 9.69 -23.09 -20.16
N SER A 229 8.70 -23.99 -20.30
CA SER A 229 8.83 -25.24 -21.05
C SER A 229 9.08 -24.99 -22.54
N VAL A 230 8.37 -24.04 -23.16
CA VAL A 230 8.53 -23.68 -24.58
C VAL A 230 9.91 -23.09 -24.83
N VAL A 231 10.40 -22.20 -23.95
CA VAL A 231 11.73 -21.61 -24.09
C VAL A 231 12.83 -22.69 -23.97
N ILE A 232 12.73 -23.56 -22.96
CA ILE A 232 13.70 -24.65 -22.78
C ILE A 232 13.68 -25.61 -23.98
N SER A 233 12.49 -25.99 -24.45
CA SER A 233 12.33 -26.86 -25.62
C SER A 233 12.92 -26.22 -26.88
N GLY A 234 12.70 -24.93 -27.10
CA GLY A 234 13.29 -24.17 -28.21
C GLY A 234 14.82 -24.18 -28.19
N ILE A 235 15.44 -24.02 -27.02
CA ILE A 235 16.89 -24.10 -26.86
C ILE A 235 17.40 -25.50 -27.21
N PHE A 236 16.77 -26.56 -26.71
CA PHE A 236 17.15 -27.94 -27.04
C PHE A 236 17.03 -28.24 -28.53
N LEU A 237 15.98 -27.74 -29.19
CA LEU A 237 15.80 -27.88 -30.63
C LEU A 237 16.90 -27.17 -31.42
N LEU A 238 17.26 -25.94 -31.04
CA LEU A 238 18.35 -25.19 -31.68
C LEU A 238 19.70 -25.90 -31.53
N VAL A 239 20.01 -26.42 -30.34
CA VAL A 239 21.23 -27.19 -30.10
C VAL A 239 21.22 -28.49 -30.90
N GLY A 240 20.08 -29.19 -30.95
CA GLY A 240 19.92 -30.41 -31.75
C GLY A 240 20.12 -30.17 -33.24
N ILE A 241 19.49 -29.14 -33.79
CA ILE A 241 19.60 -28.78 -35.22
C ILE A 241 21.05 -28.39 -35.56
N THR A 242 21.69 -27.54 -34.76
CA THR A 242 23.08 -27.14 -34.99
C THR A 242 24.04 -28.33 -34.90
N TYR A 243 23.84 -29.24 -33.94
CA TYR A 243 24.60 -30.48 -33.83
C TYR A 243 24.46 -31.37 -35.07
N ILE A 244 23.24 -31.57 -35.58
CA ILE A 244 22.98 -32.39 -36.78
C ILE A 244 23.65 -31.75 -38.01
N HIS A 245 23.56 -30.43 -38.16
CA HIS A 245 24.22 -29.71 -39.26
C HIS A 245 25.76 -29.81 -39.18
N LEU A 246 26.33 -29.69 -37.99
CA LEU A 246 27.77 -29.89 -37.76
C LEU A 246 28.21 -31.32 -38.06
N PHE A 247 27.41 -32.32 -37.67
CA PHE A 247 27.74 -33.72 -37.93
C PHE A 247 27.62 -34.08 -39.42
N LYS A 248 26.55 -33.62 -40.10
CA LYS A 248 26.40 -33.81 -41.54
C LYS A 248 27.49 -33.09 -42.32
N SER A 249 27.82 -31.85 -41.96
CA SER A 249 28.91 -31.11 -42.63
C SER A 249 30.28 -31.77 -42.39
N ARG A 250 30.55 -32.34 -41.22
CA ARG A 250 31.76 -33.14 -40.98
C ARG A 250 31.79 -34.43 -41.80
N LYS A 251 30.67 -35.17 -41.87
CA LYS A 251 30.54 -36.38 -42.71
C LYS A 251 30.75 -36.07 -44.19
N ILE A 252 30.18 -34.96 -44.68
CA ILE A 252 30.34 -34.49 -46.04
C ILE A 252 31.81 -34.09 -46.30
N LYS A 253 32.45 -33.37 -45.37
CA LYS A 253 33.88 -33.03 -45.47
C LYS A 253 34.80 -34.25 -45.46
N GLN A 254 34.44 -35.32 -44.74
CA GLN A 254 35.19 -36.57 -44.73
C GLN A 254 34.97 -37.40 -46.01
N LEU A 255 33.77 -37.33 -46.61
CA LEU A 255 33.45 -38.06 -47.85
C LEU A 255 34.01 -37.35 -49.10
N LEU A 256 34.09 -36.01 -49.07
CA LEU A 256 34.62 -35.17 -50.14
C LEU A 256 36.11 -34.84 -49.98
N GLN A 257 36.81 -35.43 -49.01
CA GLN A 257 38.25 -35.27 -48.90
C GLN A 257 38.89 -35.92 -50.14
N PRO A 258 39.49 -35.14 -51.06
CA PRO A 258 40.12 -35.72 -52.23
C PRO A 258 41.37 -36.51 -51.78
N PRO A 259 41.73 -37.59 -52.50
CA PRO A 259 42.98 -38.29 -52.24
C PRO A 259 44.13 -37.35 -52.65
N CYS A 260 44.64 -36.57 -51.71
CA CYS A 260 45.85 -35.78 -51.91
C CYS A 260 47.04 -36.73 -52.01
N THR A 261 47.34 -37.16 -53.23
CA THR A 261 48.65 -37.75 -53.53
C THR A 261 49.56 -36.58 -53.80
N ILE A 262 50.42 -36.24 -52.84
CA ILE A 262 51.44 -35.20 -53.01
C ILE A 262 52.29 -35.62 -54.22
N PRO A 263 52.37 -34.80 -55.29
CA PRO A 263 53.25 -35.10 -56.42
C PRO A 263 54.68 -35.27 -55.91
N SER A 264 55.37 -36.32 -56.35
CA SER A 264 56.73 -36.66 -55.90
C SER A 264 57.76 -35.53 -56.09
N PHE A 265 57.46 -34.50 -56.87
CA PHE A 265 58.27 -33.29 -57.01
C PHE A 265 58.38 -32.45 -55.74
N PHE A 266 57.43 -32.55 -54.80
CA PHE A 266 57.52 -31.87 -53.50
C PHE A 266 58.24 -32.69 -52.42
N GLN A 267 58.69 -33.90 -52.74
CA GLN A 267 59.45 -34.76 -51.83
C GLN A 267 60.95 -34.70 -52.14
N GLU A 268 61.51 -33.49 -52.19
CA GLU A 268 62.96 -33.32 -52.14
C GLU A 268 63.44 -33.58 -50.69
N PRO A 269 64.41 -34.47 -50.44
CA PRO A 269 64.99 -34.62 -49.13
C PRO A 269 65.84 -33.38 -48.84
N LEU A 270 65.45 -32.60 -47.81
CA LEU A 270 66.30 -31.55 -47.26
C LEU A 270 67.53 -32.19 -46.62
N SER A 271 68.56 -32.38 -47.44
CA SER A 271 69.90 -32.73 -47.00
C SER A 271 70.54 -31.52 -46.35
N ASP A 272 70.63 -31.59 -45.03
CA ASP A 272 71.64 -31.00 -44.15
C ASP A 272 72.39 -29.74 -44.64
N ARG A 273 71.99 -28.57 -44.13
CA ARG A 273 72.95 -27.49 -43.93
C ARG A 273 72.54 -26.58 -42.77
N ASN A 274 73.21 -26.76 -41.65
CA ASN A 274 73.36 -25.80 -40.56
C ASN A 274 73.40 -24.33 -41.05
N ARG A 275 72.42 -23.52 -40.63
CA ARG A 275 72.58 -22.11 -40.22
C ARG A 275 71.26 -21.53 -39.65
N PRO A 276 71.29 -20.83 -38.51
CA PRO A 276 70.11 -20.20 -37.94
C PRO A 276 69.97 -18.77 -38.50
N PHE A 277 68.81 -18.38 -39.03
CA PHE A 277 68.51 -16.95 -39.19
C PHE A 277 67.03 -16.62 -38.94
N LEU A 278 66.90 -15.52 -38.21
CA LEU A 278 65.74 -14.85 -37.64
C LEU A 278 64.59 -14.53 -38.61
N ALA A 279 63.43 -14.36 -38.00
CA ALA A 279 62.16 -13.99 -38.60
C ALA A 279 62.22 -12.71 -39.45
N VAL A 280 61.55 -12.75 -40.61
CA VAL A 280 60.96 -11.58 -41.28
C VAL A 280 59.57 -12.00 -41.75
N SER A 281 58.56 -11.34 -41.21
CA SER A 281 57.21 -11.32 -41.77
C SER A 281 57.18 -10.35 -42.95
N PRO A 282 56.55 -10.75 -44.07
CA PRO A 282 55.79 -9.80 -44.85
C PRO A 282 54.33 -10.23 -45.03
N THR A 283 53.51 -9.24 -44.76
CA THR A 283 52.12 -8.89 -45.11
C THR A 283 51.54 -9.54 -46.39
N GLU A 284 50.27 -9.98 -46.22
CA GLU A 284 49.16 -10.10 -47.17
C GLU A 284 49.43 -10.40 -48.65
N GLU A 285 49.00 -11.58 -49.13
CA GLU A 285 48.09 -11.71 -50.29
C GLU A 285 47.22 -12.99 -50.13
N PRO A 286 45.92 -12.95 -50.46
CA PRO A 286 45.06 -14.13 -50.43
C PRO A 286 45.29 -14.99 -51.67
N TYR A 287 45.94 -16.13 -51.51
CA TYR A 287 45.97 -17.14 -52.57
C TYR A 287 44.60 -17.83 -52.65
N GLU A 288 43.81 -17.49 -53.67
CA GLU A 288 42.75 -18.37 -54.13
C GLU A 288 43.39 -19.65 -54.68
N VAL A 289 43.16 -20.76 -53.98
CA VAL A 289 43.45 -22.09 -54.51
C VAL A 289 42.44 -22.35 -55.61
N VAL A 290 42.82 -22.07 -56.85
CA VAL A 290 42.06 -22.47 -58.04
C VAL A 290 42.17 -23.99 -58.16
N CYS A 291 41.11 -24.68 -57.73
CA CYS A 291 40.91 -26.09 -58.05
C CYS A 291 40.58 -26.21 -59.55
N GLY A 292 41.58 -26.58 -60.36
CA GLY A 292 41.38 -26.94 -61.76
C GLY A 292 40.58 -28.24 -61.89
N LEU A 293 39.32 -28.15 -62.32
CA LEU A 293 38.58 -29.27 -62.86
C LEU A 293 39.06 -29.50 -64.30
N THR A 294 39.78 -30.60 -64.55
CA THR A 294 39.96 -31.11 -65.91
C THR A 294 38.79 -32.04 -66.23
N PRO A 295 37.95 -31.73 -67.23
CA PRO A 295 36.95 -32.67 -67.70
C PRO A 295 37.61 -33.73 -68.59
N ARG A 296 37.06 -34.95 -68.55
CA ARG A 296 37.32 -35.99 -69.55
C ARG A 296 36.49 -35.74 -70.81
#